data_AF-A0A0D3FTP4-F1
#
_entry.id   AF-A0A0D3FTP4-F1
#
_cell.length_a   1.000
_cell.length_b   1.000
_cell.length_c   1.000
_cell.angle_alpha   90.00
_cell.angle_beta   90.00
_cell.angle_gamma   90.00
#
_symmetry.space_group_name_H-M   'P 1'
#
loop_
_entity.id
_entity.type
_entity.pdbx_description
1 polymer ?
#
loop_
_entity_poly.entity_id
_entity_poly.type
_entity_poly.pdbx_seq_one_letter_code
_entity_poly.pdbx_strand_id
1 'polypeptide(L)'
;MRMAIESSLIHSSRALQSTLHLVDNGGELILVQRMLWPDHYAHDDGSYRTKRSRKYEAWRVDFDAGILVPVKGFNWRALFISMSRAISVSAETLPFVAADTIYFGYCGNLERYSLADGSIERTRLDRFEPCRSWTVSPIASRALDLYSEKGAVQYPT
;
A
#
# COMPACT_ATOMS: atom_id res chain seq x y z
N MET A 1 25.48 -9.24 -6.43
CA MET A 1 25.02 -9.18 -5.04
C MET A 1 23.59 -9.72 -4.99
N ARG A 2 23.34 -10.83 -4.30
CA ARG A 2 21.99 -11.38 -4.13
C ARG A 2 21.49 -10.90 -2.77
N MET A 3 20.54 -9.98 -2.74
CA MET A 3 19.87 -9.62 -1.50
C MET A 3 18.91 -10.76 -1.16
N ALA A 4 19.29 -11.60 -0.20
CA ALA A 4 18.35 -12.50 0.43
C ALA A 4 17.51 -11.65 1.37
N ILE A 5 16.25 -11.38 1.00
CA ILE A 5 15.26 -10.99 2.00
C ILE A 5 15.02 -12.26 2.80
N GLU A 6 15.79 -12.43 3.87
CA GLU A 6 15.47 -13.45 4.86
C GLU A 6 14.12 -13.04 5.44
N SER A 7 13.08 -13.85 5.21
CA SER A 7 11.80 -13.67 5.90
C SER A 7 11.94 -14.12 7.35
N SER A 8 12.93 -13.58 8.06
CA SER A 8 12.97 -13.63 9.51
C SER A 8 11.79 -12.78 9.96
N LEU A 9 10.66 -13.47 10.07
CA LEU A 9 9.43 -13.12 10.73
C LEU A 9 9.64 -11.86 11.59
N ILE A 10 9.08 -10.72 11.16
CA ILE A 10 8.61 -9.74 12.14
C ILE A 10 7.45 -10.45 12.85
N HIS A 11 7.82 -11.33 13.78
CA HIS A 11 6.95 -12.16 14.57
C HIS A 11 6.40 -11.27 15.69
N SER A 12 5.61 -10.27 15.32
CA SER A 12 4.64 -9.74 16.26
C SER A 12 3.54 -10.79 16.36
N SER A 13 3.59 -11.60 17.42
CA SER A 13 2.65 -12.67 17.78
C SER A 13 1.18 -12.24 17.89
N ARG A 14 0.86 -11.00 17.49
CA ARG A 14 -0.48 -10.39 17.48
C ARG A 14 -1.00 -10.03 16.09
N ALA A 15 -0.14 -9.88 15.07
CA ALA A 15 -0.59 -9.61 13.70
C ALA A 15 -1.04 -10.92 13.07
N LEU A 16 -2.36 -11.17 12.99
CA LEU A 16 -2.86 -12.44 12.45
C LEU A 16 -2.60 -12.57 10.94
N GLN A 17 -2.41 -11.46 10.22
CA GLN A 17 -2.05 -11.43 8.80
C GLN A 17 -1.25 -10.17 8.47
N SER A 18 -0.10 -10.31 7.80
CA SER A 18 0.65 -9.19 7.23
C SER A 18 0.98 -9.42 5.76
N THR A 19 0.98 -8.35 4.97
CA THR A 19 1.51 -8.38 3.59
C THR A 19 2.66 -7.39 3.44
N LEU A 20 3.64 -7.75 2.62
CA LEU A 20 4.80 -6.93 2.30
C LEU A 20 4.76 -6.57 0.81
N HIS A 21 4.98 -5.30 0.50
CA HIS A 21 4.97 -4.77 -0.86
C HIS A 21 6.27 -4.01 -1.10
N LEU A 22 6.98 -4.35 -2.16
CA LEU A 22 8.13 -3.58 -2.64
C LEU A 22 7.65 -2.66 -3.76
N VAL A 23 7.97 -1.37 -3.64
CA VAL A 23 7.49 -0.33 -4.57
C VAL A 23 8.68 0.52 -5.02
N ASP A 24 8.89 0.60 -6.33
CA ASP A 24 9.79 1.61 -6.89
C ASP A 24 9.13 2.99 -6.78
N ASN A 25 9.73 3.88 -6.01
CA ASN A 25 9.27 5.22 -5.70
C ASN A 25 10.04 6.30 -6.49
N GLY A 26 10.32 6.06 -7.77
CA GLY A 26 11.05 7.01 -8.61
C GLY A 26 12.55 7.02 -8.29
N GLY A 27 13.13 5.82 -8.14
CA GLY A 27 14.55 5.63 -7.85
C GLY A 27 14.85 5.23 -6.40
N GLU A 28 13.89 5.38 -5.49
CA GLU A 28 13.98 4.84 -4.13
C GLU A 28 13.11 3.59 -4.01
N LEU A 29 13.68 2.46 -3.62
CA LEU A 29 12.88 1.27 -3.34
C LEU A 29 12.27 1.37 -1.93
N ILE A 30 10.95 1.31 -1.85
CA ILE A 30 10.19 1.37 -0.59
C ILE A 30 9.59 0.00 -0.28
N LEU A 31 9.86 -0.51 0.92
CA LEU A 31 9.16 -1.65 1.50
C LEU A 31 7.98 -1.14 2.33
N VAL A 32 6.77 -1.61 2.02
CA VAL A 32 5.56 -1.32 2.79
C VAL A 32 5.08 -2.60 3.45
N GLN A 33 4.96 -2.58 4.78
CA GLN A 33 4.30 -3.64 5.54
C GLN A 33 2.90 -3.20 5.92
N ARG A 34 1.91 -4.00 5.55
CA ARG A 34 0.53 -3.86 5.99
C ARG A 34 0.23 -4.89 7.06
N MET A 35 -0.19 -4.45 8.23
CA MET A 35 -0.53 -5.31 9.37
C MET A 35 -2.03 -5.27 9.64
N LEU A 36 -2.62 -6.44 9.89
CA LEU A 36 -4.00 -6.62 10.35
C LEU A 36 -3.99 -7.15 11.78
N TRP A 37 -4.65 -6.45 12.70
CA TRP A 37 -4.87 -6.93 14.06
C TRP A 37 -6.35 -7.14 14.35
N PRO A 38 -6.70 -8.20 15.10
CA PRO A 38 -7.98 -8.26 15.78
C PRO A 38 -8.01 -7.17 16.83
N ASP A 39 -9.08 -6.41 16.82
CA ASP A 39 -9.39 -5.44 17.84
C ASP A 39 -10.71 -5.85 18.48
N HIS A 40 -10.59 -6.30 19.73
CA HIS A 40 -11.73 -6.77 20.52
C HIS A 40 -12.17 -5.61 21.39
N TYR A 41 -13.38 -5.12 21.17
CA TYR A 41 -14.02 -4.18 22.07
C TYR A 41 -15.32 -4.80 22.57
N ALA A 42 -15.52 -4.71 23.88
CA ALA A 42 -16.80 -5.01 24.49
C ALA A 42 -17.77 -3.88 24.14
N HIS A 43 -18.95 -4.25 23.64
CA HIS A 43 -20.06 -3.31 23.52
C HIS A 43 -20.86 -3.30 24.83
N ASP A 44 -21.59 -2.20 25.07
CA ASP A 44 -22.45 -2.05 26.25
C ASP A 44 -23.56 -3.12 26.33
N ASP A 45 -23.89 -3.77 25.21
CA ASP A 45 -24.82 -4.90 25.12
C ASP A 45 -24.20 -6.26 25.47
N GLY A 46 -22.93 -6.29 25.90
CA GLY A 46 -22.20 -7.51 26.24
C GLY A 46 -21.78 -8.35 25.01
N SER A 47 -22.04 -7.89 23.79
CA SER A 47 -21.60 -8.59 22.58
C SER A 47 -20.12 -8.34 22.32
N TYR A 48 -19.41 -9.42 21.99
CA TYR A 48 -18.05 -9.35 21.48
C TYR A 48 -18.10 -9.15 19.97
N ARG A 49 -17.71 -7.96 19.49
CA ARG A 49 -17.42 -7.75 18.07
C ARG A 49 -15.92 -7.66 17.86
N THR A 50 -15.47 -8.25 16.75
CA THR A 50 -14.08 -8.11 16.31
C THR A 50 -14.03 -7.07 15.20
N LYS A 51 -13.46 -5.90 15.50
CA LYS A 51 -13.04 -4.96 14.46
C LYS A 51 -11.63 -5.36 14.04
N ARG A 52 -11.27 -5.23 12.77
CA ARG A 52 -9.87 -5.39 12.36
C ARG A 52 -9.23 -4.01 12.29
N SER A 53 -8.30 -3.73 13.19
CA SER A 53 -7.44 -2.55 13.07
C SER A 53 -6.33 -2.86 12.06
N ARG A 54 -5.84 -1.79 11.42
CA ARG A 54 -4.82 -1.86 10.38
C ARG A 54 -3.77 -0.80 10.67
N LYS A 55 -2.52 -1.10 10.34
CA LYS A 55 -1.43 -0.11 10.28
C LYS A 55 -0.57 -0.43 9.09
N TYR A 56 0.05 0.62 8.60
CA TYR A 56 1.09 0.53 7.61
C TYR A 56 2.37 1.08 8.21
N GLU A 57 3.46 0.39 7.93
CA GLU A 57 4.80 0.87 8.15
C GLU A 57 5.53 0.83 6.81
N ALA A 58 6.40 1.82 6.60
CA ALA A 58 7.14 1.95 5.35
C ALA A 58 8.60 2.28 5.64
N TRP A 59 9.47 1.67 4.86
CA TRP A 59 10.91 1.86 4.94
C TRP A 59 11.51 2.03 3.55
N ARG A 60 12.51 2.88 3.44
CA ARG A 60 13.42 2.90 2.30
C ARG A 60 14.43 1.77 2.45
N VAL A 61 14.67 1.04 1.37
CA VAL A 61 15.72 0.03 1.31
C VAL A 61 17.05 0.72 0.97
N ASP A 62 18.02 0.62 1.86
CA ASP A 62 19.39 1.05 1.61
C ASP A 62 20.22 -0.17 1.21
N PHE A 63 20.54 -0.27 -0.08
CA PHE A 63 21.29 -1.39 -0.64
C PHE A 63 22.75 -1.41 -0.20
N ASP A 64 23.35 -0.23 -0.02
CA ASP A 64 24.77 -0.08 0.30
C ASP A 64 25.02 -0.41 1.77
N ALA A 65 24.15 0.09 2.65
CA ALA A 65 24.22 -0.20 4.08
C ALA A 65 23.53 -1.52 4.46
N GLY A 66 22.71 -2.10 3.59
CA GLY A 66 21.98 -3.35 3.85
C GLY A 66 20.91 -3.21 4.94
N ILE A 67 20.31 -2.02 5.10
CA ILE A 67 19.35 -1.70 6.17
C ILE A 67 18.02 -1.17 5.61
N LEU A 68 16.99 -1.22 6.47
CA LEU A 68 15.70 -0.58 6.24
C LEU A 68 15.61 0.72 7.04
N VAL A 69 15.43 1.85 6.35
CA VAL A 69 15.34 3.18 6.96
C VAL A 69 13.88 3.62 7.01
N PRO A 70 13.26 3.84 8.19
CA PRO A 70 11.88 4.28 8.28
C PRO A 70 11.63 5.58 7.53
N VAL A 71 10.53 5.68 6.79
CA VAL A 71 10.14 6.92 6.07
C VAL A 71 8.92 7.58 6.70
N LYS A 72 8.90 8.92 6.65
CA LYS A 72 7.75 9.74 7.10
C LYS A 72 6.86 10.20 5.94
N GLY A 73 7.28 9.93 4.70
CA GLY A 73 6.60 10.31 3.48
C GLY A 73 7.28 9.66 2.27
N PHE A 74 6.75 9.93 1.09
CA PHE A 74 7.17 9.36 -0.20
C PHE A 74 7.63 10.44 -1.18
N ASN A 75 8.13 11.57 -0.68
CA ASN A 75 8.61 12.69 -1.50
C ASN A 75 7.53 13.18 -2.48
N TRP A 76 6.36 13.57 -1.96
CA TRP A 76 5.22 14.04 -2.75
C TRP A 76 4.59 13.00 -3.69
N ARG A 77 4.87 11.71 -3.45
CA ARG A 77 4.27 10.60 -4.19
C ARG A 77 3.23 9.88 -3.34
N ALA A 78 2.37 9.14 -4.03
CA ALA A 78 1.45 8.20 -3.41
C ALA A 78 1.78 6.78 -3.88
N LEU A 79 1.58 5.82 -2.98
CA LEU A 79 1.76 4.41 -3.29
C LEU A 79 0.39 3.76 -3.47
N PHE A 80 0.18 3.10 -4.60
CA PHE A 80 -0.98 2.25 -4.83
C PHE A 80 -0.54 0.80 -4.70
N ILE A 81 -1.13 0.08 -3.76
CA ILE A 81 -0.81 -1.32 -3.47
C ILE A 81 -2.07 -2.19 -3.52
N SER A 82 -1.90 -3.43 -3.92
CA SER A 82 -2.95 -4.43 -4.02
C SER A 82 -2.37 -5.81 -3.69
N MET A 83 -3.17 -6.87 -3.76
CA MET A 83 -2.71 -8.23 -3.44
C MET A 83 -1.57 -8.73 -4.33
N SER A 84 -1.38 -8.18 -5.53
CA SER A 84 -0.41 -8.68 -6.50
C SER A 84 0.57 -7.63 -7.03
N ARG A 85 0.32 -6.34 -6.79
CA ARG A 85 1.04 -5.24 -7.45
C ARG A 85 1.12 -3.99 -6.60
N ALA A 86 2.18 -3.23 -6.84
CA ALA A 86 2.43 -1.93 -6.27
C ALA A 86 2.98 -0.95 -7.32
N ILE A 87 2.52 0.30 -7.29
CA ILE A 87 3.05 1.40 -8.11
C ILE A 87 3.18 2.66 -7.27
N SER A 88 4.12 3.52 -7.63
CA SER A 88 4.25 4.86 -7.07
C SER A 88 3.94 5.93 -8.12
N VAL A 89 3.17 6.95 -7.73
CA VAL A 89 2.75 8.04 -8.62
C VAL A 89 2.99 9.38 -7.96
N SER A 90 3.49 10.36 -8.74
CA SER A 90 3.64 11.74 -8.26
C SER A 90 2.27 12.38 -8.04
N ALA A 91 2.04 12.91 -6.84
CA ALA A 91 0.82 13.63 -6.50
C ALA A 91 0.70 14.94 -7.29
N GLU A 92 1.82 15.55 -7.69
CA GLU A 92 1.83 16.75 -8.54
C GLU A 92 1.16 16.51 -9.90
N THR A 93 1.25 15.27 -10.41
CA THR A 93 0.66 14.91 -11.70
C THR A 93 -0.82 14.55 -11.60
N LEU A 94 -1.35 14.37 -10.39
CA LEU A 94 -2.70 13.90 -10.14
C LEU A 94 -3.39 14.68 -9.02
N PRO A 95 -4.28 15.65 -9.34
CA PRO A 95 -4.86 16.55 -8.34
C PRO A 95 -5.82 15.87 -7.34
N PHE A 96 -6.19 14.61 -7.58
CA PHE A 96 -7.06 13.81 -6.72
C PHE A 96 -6.29 12.80 -5.85
N VAL A 97 -4.96 12.78 -5.98
CA VAL A 97 -4.06 11.92 -5.21
C VAL A 97 -3.36 12.77 -4.17
N ALA A 98 -3.39 12.33 -2.92
CA ALA A 98 -2.65 13.00 -1.87
C ALA A 98 -1.22 12.45 -1.80
N ALA A 99 -0.28 13.35 -1.57
CA ALA A 99 1.09 13.00 -1.23
C ALA A 99 1.15 12.13 0.04
N ASP A 100 2.23 11.37 0.16
CA ASP A 100 2.60 10.62 1.37
C ASP A 100 1.49 9.67 1.85
N THR A 101 0.73 9.16 0.88
CA THR A 101 -0.48 8.36 1.11
C THR A 101 -0.36 7.00 0.44
N ILE A 102 -0.75 5.96 1.16
CA ILE A 102 -0.91 4.60 0.66
C ILE A 102 -2.38 4.37 0.32
N TYR A 103 -2.63 3.94 -0.92
CA TYR A 103 -3.93 3.51 -1.40
C TYR A 103 -3.92 1.99 -1.57
N PHE A 104 -4.66 1.26 -0.72
CA PHE A 104 -4.81 -0.19 -0.81
C PHE A 104 -6.14 -0.57 -1.44
N GLY A 105 -6.09 -1.19 -2.62
CA GLY A 105 -7.26 -1.69 -3.34
C GLY A 105 -7.50 -3.19 -3.11
N TYR A 106 -8.72 -3.58 -2.73
CA TYR A 106 -9.13 -5.00 -2.66
C TYR A 106 -10.63 -5.19 -2.88
N CYS A 107 -11.00 -5.96 -3.91
CA CYS A 107 -12.36 -6.40 -4.24
C CYS A 107 -13.43 -5.33 -3.98
N GLY A 108 -13.39 -4.23 -4.75
CA GLY A 108 -14.36 -3.13 -4.62
C GLY A 108 -14.20 -2.25 -3.37
N ASN A 109 -13.14 -2.41 -2.59
CA ASN A 109 -12.81 -1.52 -1.48
C ASN A 109 -11.52 -0.76 -1.77
N LEU A 110 -11.54 0.54 -1.48
CA LEU A 110 -10.35 1.37 -1.42
C LEU A 110 -10.12 1.79 0.03
N GLU A 111 -8.93 1.52 0.52
CA GLU A 111 -8.43 2.06 1.76
C GLU A 111 -7.36 3.10 1.46
N ARG A 112 -7.45 4.25 2.12
CA ARG A 112 -6.47 5.33 2.04
C ARG A 112 -5.83 5.46 3.41
N TYR A 113 -4.50 5.42 3.47
CA TYR A 113 -3.71 5.58 4.68
C TYR A 113 -2.71 6.71 4.52
N SER A 114 -2.79 7.72 5.38
CA SER A 114 -1.85 8.83 5.42
C SER A 114 -0.65 8.47 6.31
N LEU A 115 0.58 8.58 5.80
CA LEU A 115 1.77 8.39 6.63
C LEU A 115 1.98 9.53 7.63
N ALA A 116 1.46 10.71 7.32
CA ALA A 116 1.71 11.91 8.12
C ALA A 116 1.07 11.81 9.52
N ASP A 117 -0.15 11.26 9.59
CA ASP A 117 -0.95 11.20 10.82
C ASP A 117 -1.46 9.79 11.16
N GLY A 118 -1.21 8.80 10.30
CA GLY A 118 -1.67 7.43 10.48
C GLY A 118 -3.18 7.24 10.29
N SER A 119 -3.88 8.22 9.73
CA SER A 119 -5.33 8.15 9.51
C SER A 119 -5.68 7.12 8.42
N ILE A 120 -6.84 6.46 8.60
CA ILE A 120 -7.37 5.48 7.66
C ILE A 120 -8.78 5.89 7.22
N GLU A 121 -8.95 6.09 5.92
CA GLU A 121 -10.25 6.27 5.29
C GLU A 121 -10.60 5.05 4.44
N ARG A 122 -11.87 4.65 4.44
CA ARG A 122 -12.36 3.51 3.67
C ARG A 122 -13.55 3.91 2.82
N THR A 123 -13.48 3.56 1.55
CA THR A 123 -14.55 3.81 0.60
C THR A 123 -14.95 2.49 -0.04
N ARG A 124 -16.24 2.15 0.05
CA ARG A 124 -16.83 1.11 -0.78
C ARG A 124 -17.03 1.67 -2.17
N LEU A 125 -16.55 0.95 -3.17
CA LEU A 125 -16.73 1.30 -4.57
C LEU A 125 -17.86 0.40 -5.08
N ASP A 126 -19.08 0.92 -5.07
CA ASP A 126 -20.33 0.19 -5.35
C ASP A 126 -20.47 -0.31 -6.82
N ARG A 127 -19.39 -0.24 -7.63
CA ARG A 127 -19.41 -0.49 -9.08
C ARG A 127 -18.31 -1.44 -9.59
N PHE A 128 -17.78 -2.33 -8.76
CA PHE A 128 -16.73 -3.26 -9.20
C PHE A 128 -17.06 -4.74 -9.07
N GLU A 129 -16.91 -5.43 -10.22
CA GLU A 129 -16.96 -6.87 -10.49
C GLU A 129 -15.96 -7.68 -9.63
N PRO A 130 -16.10 -9.04 -9.57
CA PRO A 130 -15.40 -9.88 -8.59
C PRO A 130 -13.87 -9.80 -8.73
N CYS A 131 -13.16 -10.28 -7.69
CA CYS A 131 -11.71 -10.21 -7.44
C CYS A 131 -10.74 -10.67 -8.57
N ARG A 132 -11.21 -10.91 -9.80
CA ARG A 132 -10.45 -11.33 -10.98
C ARG A 132 -10.18 -10.21 -11.99
N SER A 133 -10.96 -9.12 -11.99
CA SER A 133 -10.72 -8.00 -12.89
C SER A 133 -10.12 -6.80 -12.17
N TRP A 134 -9.15 -6.21 -12.85
CA TRP A 134 -8.22 -5.14 -12.46
C TRP A 134 -8.85 -3.78 -12.20
N THR A 135 -10.13 -3.76 -11.92
CA THR A 135 -10.88 -2.53 -11.81
C THR A 135 -10.60 -1.94 -10.44
N VAL A 136 -9.40 -1.39 -10.32
CA VAL A 136 -9.01 -0.47 -9.28
C VAL A 136 -9.96 0.73 -9.38
N SER A 137 -10.18 1.42 -8.25
CA SER A 137 -10.87 2.72 -8.20
C SER A 137 -10.57 3.56 -9.46
N PRO A 138 -11.50 4.39 -10.00
CA PRO A 138 -11.22 5.26 -11.14
C PRO A 138 -9.92 6.06 -10.98
N ILE A 139 -9.58 6.41 -9.73
CA ILE A 139 -8.31 7.03 -9.32
C ILE A 139 -7.09 6.18 -9.71
N ALA A 140 -7.14 4.90 -9.41
CA ALA A 140 -6.05 3.97 -9.64
C ALA A 140 -6.05 3.37 -11.05
N SER A 141 -7.21 3.25 -11.72
CA SER A 141 -7.27 3.03 -13.17
C SER A 141 -6.56 4.17 -13.89
N ARG A 142 -6.90 5.42 -13.57
CA ARG A 142 -6.27 6.59 -14.18
C ARG A 142 -4.79 6.73 -13.83
N ALA A 143 -4.39 6.32 -12.63
CA ALA A 143 -2.98 6.23 -12.24
C ALA A 143 -2.21 5.15 -13.04
N LEU A 144 -2.84 4.00 -13.30
CA LEU A 144 -2.29 2.92 -14.13
C LEU A 144 -2.23 3.30 -15.61
N ASP A 145 -3.26 3.96 -16.14
CA ASP A 145 -3.31 4.46 -17.51
C ASP A 145 -2.16 5.45 -17.73
N LEU A 146 -1.96 6.40 -16.80
CA LEU A 146 -0.83 7.34 -16.84
C LEU A 146 0.53 6.65 -16.67
N TYR A 147 0.61 5.56 -15.91
CA TYR A 147 1.83 4.77 -15.79
C TYR A 147 2.14 4.00 -17.10
N SER A 148 1.11 3.45 -17.75
CA SER A 148 1.23 2.74 -19.03
C SER A 148 1.60 3.69 -20.17
N GLU A 149 1.05 4.90 -20.20
CA GLU A 149 1.40 5.95 -21.18
C GLU A 149 2.85 6.42 -21.03
N LYS A 150 3.38 6.46 -19.79
CA LYS A 150 4.77 6.82 -19.51
C LYS A 150 5.76 5.65 -19.59
N GLY A 151 5.26 4.43 -19.75
CA GLY A 151 6.03 3.19 -19.59
C GLY A 151 6.28 2.38 -20.85
N ALA A 152 6.01 2.92 -22.05
CA ALA A 152 6.41 2.27 -23.31
C ALA A 152 7.93 2.38 -23.52
N VAL A 153 8.71 1.63 -22.74
CA VAL A 153 10.08 1.29 -23.11
C VAL A 153 9.98 0.20 -24.18
N GLN A 154 10.14 0.59 -25.43
CA GLN A 154 10.41 -0.35 -26.53
C GLN A 154 11.72 -1.06 -26.22
N TYR A 155 11.66 -2.36 -25.94
CA TYR A 155 12.85 -3.20 -26.03
C TYR A 155 13.19 -3.35 -27.51
N PRO A 156 14.40 -2.98 -27.96
CA PRO A 156 14.83 -3.32 -29.30
C PRO A 156 14.93 -4.85 -29.42
N THR A 157 14.37 -5.39 -30.49
CA THR A 157 14.61 -6.75 -31.00
C THR A 157 16.05 -6.95 -31.43
#